data_AF-A0A2Z6RZ53-F1
#
_entry.id   AF-A0A2Z6RZ53-F1
#
_cell.length_a   1.000
_cell.length_b   1.000
_cell.length_c   1.000
_cell.angle_alpha   90.00
_cell.angle_beta   90.00
_cell.angle_gamma   90.00
#
_symmetry.space_group_name_H-M   'P 1'
#
loop_
_entity.id
_entity.type
_entity.pdbx_description
1 polymer ?
#
loop_
_entity_poly.entity_id
_entity_poly.type
_entity_poly.pdbx_seq_one_letter_code
_entity_poly.pdbx_strand_id
1 'polypeptide(L)'
;MTRKAWKKLETIKVLEFINENFVLWCKNHQDACAKAAKVHKLDRDANLIYNKVHTLLKASNSPRGRKVLLKSKKIRSLVKEINKKTEELNGGRKRQRKIKGRNNVKTTTNTNQATTSVKKVSQQQIKSVVENVCDEQIKHSEIRIEQCEQIKTNIVDMLEKLYE
;
A
#
# COMPACT_ATOMS: atom_id res chain seq x y z
N MET A 1 7.30 -25.58 -19.68
CA MET A 1 7.28 -24.11 -19.76
C MET A 1 8.43 -23.53 -18.95
N THR A 2 9.43 -22.95 -19.60
CA THR A 2 10.59 -22.32 -18.94
C THR A 2 10.16 -21.03 -18.23
N ARG A 3 10.46 -20.88 -16.94
CA ARG A 3 10.15 -19.65 -16.19
C ARG A 3 11.00 -18.50 -16.74
N LYS A 4 10.40 -17.61 -17.54
CA LYS A 4 11.03 -16.38 -18.04
C LYS A 4 11.60 -15.56 -16.88
N ALA A 5 12.93 -15.46 -16.82
CA ALA A 5 13.63 -14.70 -15.79
C ALA A 5 13.19 -13.23 -15.77
N TRP A 6 13.16 -12.61 -14.60
CA TRP A 6 12.74 -11.21 -14.44
C TRP A 6 13.83 -10.26 -14.94
N LYS A 7 13.51 -9.44 -15.93
CA LYS A 7 14.40 -8.35 -16.33
C LYS A 7 14.39 -7.27 -15.25
N LYS A 8 15.55 -6.66 -15.01
CA LYS A 8 15.70 -5.59 -14.02
C LYS A 8 14.80 -4.40 -14.33
N LEU A 9 14.73 -3.98 -15.59
CA LEU A 9 13.89 -2.87 -16.04
C LEU A 9 12.39 -3.17 -15.89
N GLU A 10 11.95 -4.39 -16.19
CA GLU A 10 10.55 -4.82 -15.94
C GLU A 10 10.19 -4.64 -14.46
N THR A 11 11.09 -5.06 -13.56
CA THR A 11 10.88 -4.95 -12.12
C THR A 11 10.82 -3.49 -11.66
N ILE A 12 11.67 -2.62 -12.20
CA ILE A 12 11.69 -1.19 -11.87
C ILE A 12 10.39 -0.53 -12.30
N LYS A 13 9.97 -0.72 -13.56
CA LYS A 13 8.72 -0.14 -14.10
C LYS A 13 7.50 -0.51 -13.28
N VAL A 14 7.37 -1.79 -12.92
CA VAL A 14 6.27 -2.26 -12.07
C VAL A 14 6.28 -1.58 -10.69
N LEU A 15 7.45 -1.48 -10.06
CA LEU A 15 7.55 -0.88 -8.73
C LEU A 15 7.33 0.64 -8.77
N GLU A 16 7.76 1.33 -9.82
CA GLU A 16 7.48 2.76 -10.03
C GLU A 16 5.98 2.99 -10.19
N PHE A 17 5.33 2.23 -11.09
CA PHE A 17 3.89 2.30 -11.27
C PHE A 17 3.12 2.08 -9.96
N ILE A 18 3.49 1.06 -9.18
CA ILE A 18 2.86 0.78 -7.88
C ILE A 18 3.09 1.90 -6.88
N ASN A 19 4.29 2.49 -6.85
CA ASN A 19 4.61 3.57 -5.94
C ASN A 19 3.84 4.86 -6.27
N GLU A 20 3.70 5.18 -7.56
CA GLU A 20 2.92 6.32 -8.07
C GLU A 20 1.42 6.09 -7.87
N ASN A 21 0.94 4.87 -8.10
CA ASN A 21 -0.46 4.47 -7.97
C ASN A 21 -0.71 3.69 -6.68
N PHE A 22 -0.14 4.16 -5.56
CA PHE A 22 -0.16 3.42 -4.30
C PHE A 22 -1.59 3.19 -3.76
N VAL A 23 -2.51 4.14 -3.99
CA VAL A 23 -3.93 4.01 -3.61
C VAL A 23 -4.58 2.82 -4.32
N LEU A 24 -4.34 2.70 -5.62
CA LEU A 24 -4.83 1.58 -6.43
C LEU A 24 -4.24 0.25 -5.92
N TRP A 25 -2.94 0.24 -5.59
CA TRP A 25 -2.29 -0.92 -4.98
C TRP A 25 -2.96 -1.32 -3.66
N CYS A 26 -3.28 -0.37 -2.79
CA CYS A 26 -3.97 -0.66 -1.52
C CYS A 26 -5.39 -1.18 -1.71
N LYS A 27 -6.15 -0.64 -2.68
CA LYS A 27 -7.53 -1.07 -2.96
C LYS A 27 -7.57 -2.47 -3.54
N ASN A 28 -6.75 -2.72 -4.56
CA ASN A 28 -6.70 -4.02 -5.23
C ASN A 28 -5.33 -4.26 -5.85
N HIS A 29 -4.52 -5.08 -5.17
CA HIS A 29 -3.17 -5.44 -5.62
C HIS A 29 -3.16 -6.07 -7.02
N GLN A 30 -4.18 -6.86 -7.35
CA GLN A 30 -4.23 -7.62 -8.59
C GLN A 30 -4.59 -6.73 -9.77
N ASP A 31 -5.54 -5.80 -9.59
CA ASP A 31 -5.85 -4.77 -10.58
C ASP A 31 -4.67 -3.81 -10.81
N ALA A 32 -3.99 -3.40 -9.74
CA ALA A 32 -2.75 -2.61 -9.84
C ALA A 32 -1.67 -3.33 -10.67
N CYS A 33 -1.49 -4.64 -10.47
CA CYS A 33 -0.57 -5.45 -11.27
C CYS A 33 -1.01 -5.59 -12.73
N ALA A 34 -2.30 -5.79 -12.99
CA ALA A 34 -2.84 -5.87 -14.34
C ALA A 34 -2.68 -4.55 -15.10
N LYS A 35 -2.94 -3.41 -14.45
CA LYS A 35 -2.74 -2.08 -15.02
C LYS A 35 -1.26 -1.78 -15.28
N ALA A 36 -0.35 -2.14 -14.37
CA ALA A 36 1.08 -2.03 -14.59
C ALA A 36 1.54 -2.84 -15.83
N ALA A 37 0.99 -4.05 -16.01
CA ALA A 37 1.28 -4.88 -17.18
C ALA A 37 0.84 -4.20 -18.47
N LYS A 38 -0.38 -3.66 -18.50
CA LYS A 38 -0.95 -2.95 -19.66
C LYS A 38 -0.16 -1.69 -20.01
N VAL A 39 0.08 -0.80 -19.04
CA VAL A 39 0.78 0.48 -19.26
C VAL A 39 2.20 0.27 -19.78
N HIS A 40 2.91 -0.74 -19.26
CA HIS A 40 4.29 -1.01 -19.66
C HIS A 40 4.44 -2.10 -20.72
N LYS A 41 3.33 -2.56 -21.30
CA LYS A 41 3.28 -3.60 -22.34
C LYS A 41 4.10 -4.85 -21.94
N LEU A 42 3.91 -5.30 -20.70
CA LEU A 42 4.62 -6.45 -20.16
C LEU A 42 3.93 -7.75 -20.55
N ASP A 43 4.70 -8.68 -21.11
CA ASP A 43 4.30 -10.06 -21.35
C ASP A 43 4.41 -10.89 -20.05
N ARG A 44 3.61 -10.51 -19.04
CA ARG A 44 3.47 -11.22 -17.76
C ARG A 44 2.06 -11.05 -17.22
N ASP A 45 1.51 -12.16 -16.71
CA ASP A 45 0.25 -12.15 -15.98
C ASP A 45 0.36 -11.35 -14.67
N ALA A 46 -0.74 -10.69 -14.28
CA ALA A 46 -0.90 -9.94 -13.05
C ALA A 46 -0.52 -10.79 -11.81
N ASN A 47 -0.82 -12.09 -11.80
CA ASN A 47 -0.44 -12.98 -10.70
C ASN A 47 1.09 -13.10 -10.55
N LEU A 48 1.82 -13.22 -11.67
CA LEU A 48 3.28 -13.30 -11.64
C LEU A 48 3.88 -11.99 -11.15
N ILE A 49 3.30 -10.86 -11.58
CA ILE A 49 3.70 -9.53 -11.15
C ILE A 49 3.46 -9.36 -9.65
N TYR A 50 2.27 -9.71 -9.16
CA TYR A 50 1.93 -9.67 -7.74
C TYR A 50 2.91 -10.49 -6.91
N ASN A 51 3.15 -11.75 -7.28
CA ASN A 51 4.07 -12.63 -6.56
C ASN A 51 5.49 -12.07 -6.52
N LYS A 52 5.94 -11.46 -7.62
CA LYS A 52 7.26 -10.81 -7.67
C LYS A 52 7.34 -9.61 -6.73
N VAL A 53 6.37 -8.71 -6.79
CA VAL A 53 6.31 -7.51 -5.94
C VAL A 53 6.21 -7.91 -4.47
N HIS A 54 5.29 -8.81 -4.13
CA HIS A 54 5.12 -9.32 -2.77
C HIS A 54 6.41 -9.93 -2.22
N THR A 55 7.11 -10.73 -3.02
CA THR A 55 8.42 -11.30 -2.63
C THR A 55 9.46 -10.21 -2.36
N LEU A 56 9.51 -9.16 -3.18
CA LEU A 56 10.45 -8.04 -2.99
C LEU A 56 10.13 -7.22 -1.74
N LEU A 57 8.85 -6.91 -1.50
CA LEU A 57 8.40 -6.20 -0.31
C LEU A 57 8.63 -7.01 0.96
N LYS A 58 8.45 -8.34 0.93
CA LYS A 58 8.75 -9.22 2.07
C LYS A 58 10.25 -9.38 2.30
N ALA A 59 11.04 -9.37 1.23
CA ALA A 59 12.49 -9.54 1.32
C ALA A 59 13.18 -8.42 2.11
N SER A 60 12.66 -7.19 2.10
CA SER A 60 13.22 -6.09 2.90
C SER A 60 13.17 -6.36 4.40
N ASN A 61 12.19 -7.16 4.84
CA ASN A 61 11.92 -7.41 6.26
C ASN A 61 12.82 -8.52 6.83
N SER A 62 13.57 -9.24 5.98
CA SER A 62 14.49 -10.29 6.42
C SER A 62 15.96 -9.92 6.13
N PRO A 63 16.91 -10.26 7.02
CA PRO A 63 18.34 -10.03 6.77
C PRO A 63 18.85 -10.74 5.49
N ARG A 64 18.35 -11.95 5.20
CA ARG A 64 18.70 -12.71 3.99
C ARG A 64 18.10 -12.09 2.72
N GLY A 65 16.85 -11.63 2.77
CA GLY A 65 16.18 -10.97 1.64
C GLY A 65 16.78 -9.62 1.28
N ARG A 66 17.32 -8.88 2.27
CA ARG A 66 18.08 -7.64 2.02
C ARG A 66 19.29 -7.87 1.11
N LYS A 67 19.97 -9.02 1.21
CA LYS A 67 21.10 -9.38 0.31
C LYS A 67 20.67 -9.54 -1.16
N VAL A 68 19.43 -9.94 -1.42
CA VAL A 68 18.90 -10.06 -2.79
C VAL A 68 18.52 -8.68 -3.36
N LEU A 69 17.90 -7.83 -2.54
CA LEU A 69 17.60 -6.43 -2.88
C LEU A 69 18.87 -5.58 -3.04
N LEU A 70 20.01 -6.05 -2.49
CA LEU A 70 21.27 -5.33 -2.50
C LEU A 70 21.82 -5.09 -3.91
N LYS A 71 21.47 -5.95 -4.87
CA LYS A 71 21.96 -5.92 -6.27
C LYS A 71 21.41 -4.76 -7.11
N SER A 72 20.39 -4.03 -6.64
CA SER A 72 19.88 -2.84 -7.34
C SER A 72 19.46 -1.75 -6.37
N LYS A 73 20.22 -0.63 -6.36
CA LYS A 73 19.91 0.55 -5.54
C LYS A 73 18.49 1.08 -5.81
N LYS A 74 18.09 1.19 -7.09
CA LYS A 74 16.76 1.67 -7.49
C LYS A 74 15.62 0.77 -6.99
N ILE A 75 15.71 -0.54 -7.21
CA ILE A 75 14.71 -1.49 -6.69
C ILE A 75 14.63 -1.40 -5.16
N ARG A 76 15.77 -1.30 -4.48
CA ARG A 76 15.80 -1.15 -3.02
C ARG A 76 15.11 0.14 -2.56
N SER A 77 15.33 1.27 -3.24
CA SER A 77 14.68 2.55 -2.91
C SER A 77 13.17 2.43 -3.02
N LEU A 78 12.67 1.94 -4.16
CA LEU A 78 11.24 1.79 -4.41
C LEU A 78 10.57 0.86 -3.39
N VAL A 79 11.20 -0.28 -3.07
CA VAL A 79 10.70 -1.20 -2.05
C VAL A 79 10.63 -0.52 -0.67
N LYS A 80 11.63 0.29 -0.30
CA LYS A 80 11.60 1.05 0.95
C LYS A 80 10.48 2.08 0.96
N GLU A 81 10.29 2.83 -0.12
CA GLU A 81 9.24 3.84 -0.23
C GLU A 81 7.84 3.23 -0.13
N ILE A 82 7.58 2.13 -0.84
CA ILE A 82 6.29 1.42 -0.79
C ILE A 82 6.04 0.88 0.63
N ASN A 83 7.04 0.28 1.26
CA ASN A 83 6.91 -0.18 2.65
C ASN A 83 6.70 0.97 3.63
N LYS A 84 7.39 2.10 3.46
CA LYS A 84 7.19 3.30 4.26
C LYS A 84 5.75 3.81 4.14
N LYS A 85 5.22 3.95 2.92
CA LYS A 85 3.81 4.32 2.67
C LYS A 85 2.83 3.34 3.32
N THR A 86 3.16 2.04 3.28
CA THR A 86 2.38 0.98 3.92
C THR A 86 2.42 1.09 5.45
N GLU A 87 3.57 1.40 6.03
CA GLU A 87 3.75 1.61 7.47
C GLU A 87 3.05 2.88 7.96
N GLU A 88 3.13 3.99 7.21
CA GLU A 88 2.44 5.24 7.52
C GLU A 88 0.92 5.05 7.52
N LEU A 89 0.39 4.33 6.52
CA LEU A 89 -1.02 3.93 6.46
C LEU A 89 -1.43 3.09 7.68
N ASN A 90 -0.58 2.16 8.11
CA ASN A 90 -0.85 1.29 9.27
C ASN A 90 -0.57 1.98 10.63
N GLY A 91 0.33 2.97 10.67
CA GLY A 91 0.73 3.73 11.84
C GLY A 91 -0.32 4.76 12.24
N GLY A 92 -0.97 5.40 11.26
CA GLY A 92 -2.17 6.20 11.49
C GLY A 92 -3.29 5.40 12.18
N ARG A 93 -3.50 4.14 11.77
CA ARG A 93 -4.48 3.21 12.37
C ARG A 93 -4.16 2.86 13.84
N LYS A 94 -2.89 2.76 14.24
CA LYS A 94 -2.49 2.48 15.64
C LYS A 94 -2.63 3.70 16.56
N ARG A 95 -2.43 4.92 16.05
CA ARG A 95 -2.57 6.17 16.83
C ARG A 95 -4.03 6.52 17.12
N GLN A 96 -4.97 6.28 16.18
CA GLN A 96 -6.40 6.47 16.43
C GLN A 96 -6.97 5.50 17.47
N ARG A 97 -6.48 4.25 17.56
CA ARG A 97 -6.95 3.28 18.57
C ARG A 97 -6.51 3.63 20.01
N LYS A 98 -5.47 4.45 20.21
CA LYS A 98 -4.98 4.82 21.55
C LYS A 98 -5.72 5.99 22.19
N ILE A 99 -6.56 6.72 21.45
CA ILE A 99 -7.26 7.90 21.98
C ILE A 99 -8.53 7.52 22.75
N LYS A 100 -9.05 6.29 22.60
CA LYS A 100 -10.29 5.83 23.24
C LYS A 100 -10.10 4.98 24.51
N GLY A 101 -8.94 5.05 25.16
CA GLY A 101 -8.60 4.23 26.32
C GLY A 101 -7.84 4.99 27.40
N ARG A 102 -8.38 6.13 27.84
CA ARG A 102 -7.92 6.79 29.07
C ARG A 102 -9.06 6.74 30.07
N ASN A 103 -9.16 5.62 30.78
CA ASN A 103 -9.67 5.56 32.15
C ASN A 103 -9.00 4.38 32.87
N ASN A 104 -8.03 4.75 33.70
CA ASN A 104 -7.70 4.23 35.02
C ASN A 104 -7.82 2.71 35.29
N VAL A 105 -6.72 2.05 35.65
CA VAL A 105 -6.41 1.63 37.04
C VAL A 105 -5.00 1.01 37.07
N LYS A 106 -4.18 1.53 38.00
CA LYS A 106 -2.92 0.96 38.49
C LYS A 106 -3.18 -0.38 39.17
N THR A 107 -2.44 -1.44 38.81
CA THR A 107 -1.94 -2.39 39.81
C THR A 107 -0.62 -3.00 39.35
N THR A 108 0.39 -2.81 40.18
CA THR A 108 1.72 -3.42 40.18
C THR A 108 1.66 -4.91 40.52
N THR A 109 2.41 -5.78 39.83
CA THR A 109 3.17 -6.87 40.48
C THR A 109 4.20 -7.51 39.53
N ASN A 110 5.28 -7.97 40.15
CA ASN A 110 6.54 -8.45 39.60
C ASN A 110 6.48 -9.82 38.91
N THR A 111 7.32 -9.95 37.86
CA THR A 111 8.39 -10.95 37.66
C THR A 111 8.10 -12.46 37.60
N ASN A 112 8.63 -13.05 36.51
CA ASN A 112 8.96 -14.46 36.20
C ASN A 112 7.83 -15.41 35.78
N GLN A 113 7.73 -15.67 34.47
CA GLN A 113 7.86 -17.05 33.94
C GLN A 113 7.96 -17.03 32.41
N ALA A 114 9.00 -17.69 31.90
CA ALA A 114 9.11 -18.04 30.49
C ALA A 114 8.08 -19.13 30.15
N THR A 115 7.31 -18.94 29.09
CA THR A 115 6.75 -20.05 28.29
C THR A 115 6.46 -19.57 26.87
N THR A 116 7.09 -20.26 25.94
CA THR A 116 6.87 -20.25 24.49
C THR A 116 5.41 -20.53 24.17
N SER A 117 4.71 -19.59 23.52
CA SER A 117 3.44 -19.90 22.84
C SER A 117 3.29 -19.07 21.57
N VAL A 118 3.50 -19.75 20.45
CA VAL A 118 3.27 -19.26 19.09
C VAL A 118 1.75 -19.08 18.92
N LYS A 119 1.23 -17.87 19.19
CA LYS A 119 -0.14 -17.52 18.82
C LYS A 119 -0.22 -17.30 17.31
N LYS A 120 -0.70 -18.33 16.62
CA LYS A 120 -1.30 -18.24 15.27
C LYS A 120 -2.40 -17.17 15.30
N VAL A 121 -2.06 -15.95 14.90
CA VAL A 121 -3.06 -14.92 14.61
C VAL A 121 -3.74 -15.32 13.31
N SER A 122 -5.01 -15.72 13.43
CA SER A 122 -5.86 -16.16 12.33
C SER A 122 -5.88 -15.14 11.19
N GLN A 123 -5.56 -15.61 9.99
CA GLN A 123 -5.55 -14.83 8.74
C GLN A 123 -6.93 -14.28 8.35
N GLN A 124 -8.02 -14.65 9.03
CA GLN A 124 -9.38 -14.22 8.71
C GLN A 124 -9.72 -12.81 9.23
N GLN A 125 -9.10 -12.32 10.32
CA GLN A 125 -9.41 -10.99 10.86
C GLN A 125 -8.75 -9.83 10.10
N ILE A 126 -7.79 -10.11 9.21
CA ILE A 126 -7.10 -9.09 8.43
C ILE A 126 -7.90 -8.73 7.17
N LYS A 127 -8.73 -9.64 6.63
CA LYS A 127 -9.51 -9.40 5.41
C LYS A 127 -10.64 -8.38 5.61
N SER A 128 -11.46 -8.51 6.65
CA SER A 128 -12.68 -7.68 6.79
C SER A 128 -12.42 -6.22 7.21
N VAL A 129 -11.26 -5.90 7.80
CA VAL A 129 -10.92 -4.54 8.23
C VAL A 129 -10.15 -3.77 7.15
N VAL A 130 -9.65 -4.45 6.12
CA VAL A 130 -8.92 -3.83 4.99
C VAL A 130 -9.89 -3.34 3.92
N GLU A 131 -11.00 -4.04 3.67
CA GLU A 131 -12.09 -3.60 2.79
C GLU A 131 -12.71 -2.28 3.31
N ASN A 132 -13.23 -2.27 4.53
CA ASN A 132 -14.00 -1.12 5.05
C ASN A 132 -13.22 0.21 5.15
N VAL A 133 -11.89 0.20 5.29
CA VAL A 133 -11.09 1.44 5.45
C VAL A 133 -10.56 1.98 4.12
N CYS A 134 -10.39 1.12 3.11
CA CYS A 134 -10.14 1.61 1.75
C CYS A 134 -11.38 2.34 1.23
N ASP A 135 -12.57 1.83 1.55
CA ASP A 135 -13.84 2.42 1.13
C ASP A 135 -14.10 3.82 1.72
N GLU A 136 -13.74 4.07 2.98
CA GLU A 136 -13.88 5.41 3.57
C GLU A 136 -12.90 6.45 2.98
N GLN A 137 -11.66 6.06 2.67
CA GLN A 137 -10.72 6.97 2.00
C GLN A 137 -11.09 7.20 0.54
N ILE A 138 -11.68 6.19 -0.14
CA ILE A 138 -12.23 6.33 -1.48
C ILE A 138 -13.38 7.33 -1.47
N LYS A 139 -14.35 7.20 -0.56
CA LYS A 139 -15.45 8.17 -0.39
C LYS A 139 -14.92 9.58 -0.16
N HIS A 140 -13.93 9.74 0.72
CA HIS A 140 -13.33 11.05 0.98
C HIS A 140 -12.58 11.62 -0.24
N SER A 141 -11.99 10.77 -1.08
CA SER A 141 -11.35 11.22 -2.34
C SER A 141 -12.36 11.55 -3.44
N GLU A 142 -13.47 10.80 -3.55
CA GLU A 142 -14.55 11.06 -4.51
C GLU A 142 -15.22 12.40 -4.21
N ILE A 143 -15.53 12.68 -2.93
CA ILE A 143 -16.08 13.98 -2.49
C ILE A 143 -15.14 15.14 -2.86
N ARG A 144 -13.82 14.95 -2.75
CA ARG A 144 -12.84 16.00 -3.10
C ARG A 144 -12.75 16.24 -4.61
N ILE A 145 -12.90 15.20 -5.43
CA ILE A 145 -12.91 15.33 -6.89
C ILE A 145 -14.15 16.09 -7.33
N GLU A 146 -15.32 15.73 -6.80
CA GLU A 146 -16.59 16.42 -7.07
C GLU A 146 -16.54 17.90 -6.68
N GLN A 147 -15.93 18.23 -5.53
CA GLN A 147 -15.69 19.62 -5.14
C GLN A 147 -14.78 20.37 -6.14
N CYS A 148 -13.74 19.73 -6.67
CA CYS A 148 -12.88 20.34 -7.69
C CYS A 148 -13.62 20.56 -9.02
N GLU A 149 -14.50 19.66 -9.43
CA GLU A 149 -15.33 19.83 -10.64
C GLU A 149 -16.35 20.96 -10.49
N GLN A 150 -16.96 21.09 -9.31
CA GLN A 150 -17.86 22.22 -9.03
C GLN A 150 -17.11 23.56 -9.06
N ILE A 151 -15.93 23.63 -8.44
CA ILE A 151 -15.08 24.84 -8.49
C ILE A 151 -14.72 25.17 -9.94
N LYS A 152 -14.36 24.17 -10.74
CA LYS A 152 -14.03 24.35 -12.15
C LYS A 152 -15.21 24.92 -12.93
N THR A 153 -16.41 24.38 -12.74
CA THR A 153 -17.64 24.85 -13.39
C THR A 153 -17.95 26.30 -13.00
N ASN A 154 -17.86 26.63 -11.71
CA ASN A 154 -18.08 28.00 -11.22
C ASN A 154 -17.08 29.01 -11.80
N ILE A 155 -15.83 28.59 -12.03
CA ILE A 155 -14.82 29.46 -12.67
C ILE A 155 -15.16 29.69 -14.13
N VAL A 156 -15.61 28.66 -14.86
CA VAL A 156 -16.02 28.79 -16.27
C VAL A 156 -17.21 29.75 -16.39
N ASP A 157 -18.24 29.58 -15.57
CA ASP A 157 -19.40 30.47 -15.50
C ASP A 157 -19.02 31.94 -15.19
N MET A 158 -18.05 32.16 -14.30
CA MET A 158 -17.56 33.50 -13.99
C MET A 158 -16.80 34.12 -15.16
N LEU A 159 -16.03 33.33 -15.90
CA LEU A 159 -15.31 33.82 -17.07
C LEU A 159 -16.29 34.17 -18.18
N GLU A 160 -17.31 33.34 -18.46
CA GLU A 160 -18.32 33.64 -19.48
C GLU A 160 -19.06 34.95 -19.19
N LYS A 161 -19.44 35.21 -17.93
CA LYS A 161 -20.09 36.47 -17.51
C LYS A 161 -19.20 37.71 -17.54
N LEU A 162 -17.88 37.56 -17.65
CA LEU A 162 -16.93 38.67 -17.79
C LEU A 162 -16.62 38.99 -19.25
N TYR A 163 -17.00 38.11 -20.18
CA TYR A 163 -16.79 38.27 -21.62
C TYR A 163 -18.09 38.58 -22.41
N GLU A 164 -19.23 38.69 -21.71
CA GLU A 164 -20.48 39.32 -22.18
C GLU A 164 -20.52 40.80 -21.80
#